data_AF-A0A9E2G840-F1
#
_entry.id   AF-A0A9E2G840-F1
#
_cell.length_a   1.000
_cell.length_b   1.000
_cell.length_c   1.000
_cell.angle_alpha   90.00
_cell.angle_beta   90.00
_cell.angle_gamma   90.00
#
_symmetry.space_group_name_H-M   'P 1'
#
loop_
_entity.id
_entity.type
_entity.pdbx_description
1 polymer ?
#
loop_
_entity_poly.entity_id
_entity_poly.type
_entity_poly.pdbx_seq_one_letter_code
_entity_poly.pdbx_strand_id
1 'polypeptide(L)' 'MKDSYSGYEEFGGYECTEDCSGHQAGYEWAMNNDIDDKDECGGYSDSFIEGCWAYVEENS' A
#
# COMPACT_ATOMS: atom_id res chain seq x y z
N MET A 1 11.40 -17.11 -13.43
CA MET A 1 12.27 -16.08 -12.84
C MET A 1 11.91 -14.75 -13.47
N LYS A 2 11.37 -13.78 -12.71
CA LYS A 2 11.19 -12.41 -13.17
C LYS A 2 12.30 -11.58 -12.55
N ASP A 3 13.47 -11.64 -13.17
CA ASP A 3 14.54 -10.70 -12.89
C ASP A 3 14.30 -9.45 -13.74
N SER A 4 13.95 -8.33 -13.10
CA SER A 4 14.23 -7.01 -13.64
C SER A 4 14.45 -6.09 -12.45
N TYR A 5 15.70 -5.69 -12.26
CA TYR A 5 16.11 -4.67 -11.31
C TYR A 5 15.51 -3.33 -11.73
N SER A 6 14.26 -3.11 -11.37
CA SER A 6 13.70 -1.77 -11.25
C SER A 6 14.30 -1.17 -9.99
N GLY A 7 14.99 -0.03 -10.11
CA GLY A 7 15.50 0.70 -8.94
C GLY A 7 14.39 1.38 -8.12
N TYR A 8 13.13 1.01 -8.35
CA TYR A 8 11.96 1.51 -7.64
C TYR A 8 11.47 0.36 -6.74
N GLU A 9 11.44 0.60 -5.44
CA GLU A 9 10.80 -0.32 -4.51
C GLU A 9 9.29 -0.36 -4.81
N GLU A 10 8.65 -1.51 -4.62
CA GLU A 10 7.20 -1.65 -4.73
C GLU A 10 6.64 -2.11 -3.38
N PHE A 11 5.45 -1.63 -3.03
CA PHE A 11 4.70 -2.07 -1.86
C PHE A 11 3.33 -2.58 -2.29
N GLY A 12 3.07 -3.87 -2.10
CA GLY A 12 1.77 -4.47 -2.47
C GLY A 12 1.43 -4.38 -3.97
N GLY A 13 2.44 -4.20 -4.84
CA GLY A 13 2.24 -3.99 -6.28
C GLY A 13 2.08 -2.52 -6.71
N TYR A 14 2.20 -1.58 -5.78
CA TYR A 14 2.21 -0.13 -6.04
C TYR A 14 3.66 0.39 -6.01
N GLU A 15 4.03 1.23 -6.98
CA GLU A 15 5.38 1.79 -7.09
C GLU A 15 5.64 2.81 -5.97
N CYS A 16 6.76 2.67 -5.27
CA CYS A 16 7.22 3.65 -4.31
C CYS A 16 7.94 4.81 -5.03
N THR A 17 7.68 6.03 -4.58
CA THR A 17 8.18 7.25 -5.26
C THR A 17 9.63 7.57 -4.86
N GLU A 18 9.86 7.81 -3.57
CA GLU A 18 11.19 7.98 -2.98
C GLU A 18 11.50 6.86 -1.99
N ASP A 19 10.50 6.49 -1.18
CA ASP A 19 10.49 5.35 -0.27
C ASP A 19 9.06 4.79 -0.17
N CYS A 20 8.90 3.62 0.45
CA CYS A 20 7.59 2.99 0.67
C CYS A 20 6.92 3.39 2.00
N SER A 21 7.39 4.45 2.68
CA SER A 21 6.92 4.79 4.03
C SER A 21 5.44 5.22 4.03
N GLY A 22 4.99 5.90 2.97
CA GLY A 22 3.58 6.26 2.78
C GLY A 22 2.68 5.04 2.65
N HIS A 23 3.09 4.06 1.84
CA HIS A 23 2.37 2.80 1.68
C HIS A 23 2.36 1.97 2.97
N GLN A 24 3.50 1.88 3.66
CA GLN A 24 3.59 1.21 4.96
C GLN A 24 2.64 1.83 5.99
N ALA A 25 2.59 3.17 6.07
CA ALA A 25 1.68 3.87 6.97
C ALA A 25 0.20 3.59 6.64
N GLY A 26 -0.15 3.53 5.35
CA GLY A 26 -1.49 3.18 4.90
C GLY A 26 -1.89 1.75 5.26
N TYR A 27 -1.00 0.80 5.03
CA TYR A 27 -1.21 -0.61 5.34
C TYR A 27 -1.36 -0.84 6.85
N GLU A 28 -0.47 -0.27 7.66
CA GLU A 28 -0.55 -0.37 9.12
C GLU A 28 -1.82 0.27 9.66
N TRP A 29 -2.26 1.40 9.09
CA TRP A 29 -3.52 2.01 9.47
C TRP A 29 -4.71 1.10 9.14
N ALA A 30 -4.75 0.52 7.94
CA ALA A 30 -5.80 -0.40 7.53
C ALA A 30 -5.89 -1.62 8.46
N MET A 31 -4.75 -2.24 8.76
CA MET A 31 -4.64 -3.34 9.71
C MET A 31 -5.12 -2.95 11.13
N ASN A 32 -4.73 -1.77 11.62
CA ASN A 32 -5.11 -1.34 12.98
C ASN A 32 -6.58 -0.93 13.12
N ASN A 33 -7.27 -0.67 12.00
CA ASN A 33 -8.68 -0.30 11.97
C ASN A 33 -9.58 -1.41 11.40
N ASP A 34 -9.02 -2.62 11.17
CA ASP A 34 -9.73 -3.77 10.61
C ASP A 34 -10.47 -3.45 9.30
N ILE A 35 -9.82 -2.68 8.41
CA ILE A 35 -10.42 -2.26 7.13
C ILE A 35 -10.55 -3.44 6.18
N ASP A 36 -11.75 -3.73 5.70
CA ASP A 36 -12.03 -4.82 4.76
C ASP A 36 -12.57 -4.35 3.40
N ASP A 37 -12.84 -3.06 3.24
CA ASP A 37 -13.29 -2.45 1.98
C ASP A 37 -12.34 -1.32 1.53
N LYS A 38 -11.99 -1.31 0.25
CA LYS A 38 -11.17 -0.25 -0.37
C LYS A 38 -11.84 1.12 -0.33
N ASP A 39 -13.17 1.17 -0.32
CA ASP A 39 -13.91 2.42 -0.23
C ASP A 39 -13.74 3.10 1.15
N GLU A 40 -13.29 2.36 2.17
CA GLU A 40 -12.94 2.89 3.49
C GLU A 40 -11.49 3.40 3.56
N CYS A 41 -10.68 3.11 2.55
CA CYS A 41 -9.33 3.66 2.40
C CYS A 41 -9.36 5.15 2.03
N GLY A 42 -9.58 6.00 3.02
CA GLY A 42 -9.35 7.45 2.94
C GLY A 42 -7.94 7.81 3.42
N GLY A 43 -7.47 9.02 3.12
CA GLY A 43 -6.15 9.43 3.61
C GLY A 43 -5.59 10.72 3.05
N TYR A 44 -4.41 11.08 3.54
CA TYR A 44 -3.74 12.36 3.32
C TYR A 44 -2.86 12.41 2.06
N SER A 45 -2.54 11.26 1.45
CA SER A 45 -1.74 11.14 0.21
C SER A 45 -2.09 9.89 -0.59
N ASP A 46 -1.77 9.88 -1.88
CA ASP A 46 -2.01 8.73 -2.77
C ASP A 46 -1.28 7.46 -2.27
N SER A 47 -0.02 7.59 -1.85
CA SER A 47 0.76 6.47 -1.29
C SER A 47 0.13 5.84 -0.04
N PHE A 48 -0.52 6.65 0.80
CA PHE A 48 -1.24 6.13 1.96
C PHE A 48 -2.46 5.31 1.53
N ILE A 49 -3.23 5.82 0.57
CA ILE A 49 -4.43 5.15 0.06
C ILE A 49 -4.04 3.83 -0.62
N GLU A 50 -2.97 3.82 -1.42
CA GLU A 50 -2.43 2.62 -2.06
C GLU A 50 -1.96 1.58 -1.03
N GLY A 51 -1.33 2.02 0.06
CA GLY A 51 -0.97 1.15 1.18
C GLY A 51 -2.16 0.48 1.85
N CYS A 52 -3.24 1.23 2.04
CA CYS A 52 -4.50 0.69 2.57
C CYS A 52 -5.13 -0.31 1.60
N TRP A 53 -5.17 0.00 0.30
CA TRP A 53 -5.65 -0.94 -0.71
C TRP A 53 -4.86 -2.24 -0.74
N ALA A 54 -3.52 -2.16 -0.59
CA ALA A 54 -2.67 -3.35 -0.52
C ALA A 54 -3.08 -4.28 0.64
N TYR A 55 -3.44 -3.73 1.81
CA TYR A 55 -3.95 -4.53 2.93
C TYR A 55 -5.28 -5.21 2.59
N VAL A 56 -6.25 -4.46 2.05
CA VAL A 56 -7.56 -5.00 1.68
C VAL A 56 -7.42 -6.10 0.61
N GLU A 57 -6.57 -5.89 -0.39
CA GLU A 57 -6.29 -6.88 -1.46
C GLU A 57 -5.65 -8.15 -0.92
N GLU A 58 -4.73 -8.04 0.05
CA GLU A 58 -4.08 -9.20 0.67
C GLU A 58 -5.06 -10.03 1.53
N ASN A 59 -6.09 -9.39 2.08
CA ASN A 59 -7.06 -10.01 3.00
C ASN A 59 -8.42 -10.33 2.36
N SER A 60 -8.55 -10.20 1.03
CA SER A 60 -9.76 -10.52 0.24
C SER A 60 -9.84 -11.98 -0.22
#